data_AF-A0A1J9Q3B3-F1
#
_entry.id   AF-A0A1J9Q3B3-F1
#
_cell.length_a   1.000
_cell.length_b   1.000
_cell.length_c   1.000
_cell.angle_alpha   90.00
_cell.angle_beta   90.00
_cell.angle_gamma   90.00
#
_symmetry.space_group_name_H-M   'P 1'
#
loop_
_entity.id
_entity.type
_entity.pdbx_description
1 polymer ?
#
loop_
_entity_poly.entity_id
_entity_poly.type
_entity_poly.pdbx_seq_one_letter_code
_entity_poly.pdbx_strand_id
1 'polypeptide(L)'
;MTERYTFKQRGQKLVHKNHNPRKKAKADRERFQRGREAIFAKTQAIYQDTHDSGRDRFMSVVILDKKTNSPEKYFVYNSHSTNI
;
A
#
# COMPACT_ATOMS: atom_id res chain seq x y z
N MET A 1 -11.05 -4.83 -47.90
CA MET A 1 -9.61 -4.82 -47.53
C MET A 1 -9.55 -4.72 -46.01
N THR A 2 -9.30 -5.83 -45.32
CA THR A 2 -9.32 -5.89 -43.84
C THR A 2 -7.89 -5.95 -43.35
N GLU A 3 -7.34 -4.80 -42.95
CA GLU A 3 -6.00 -4.72 -42.39
C GLU A 3 -5.96 -5.44 -41.04
N ARG A 4 -5.23 -6.56 -40.98
CA ARG A 4 -4.98 -7.29 -39.75
C ARG A 4 -3.94 -6.53 -38.93
N TYR A 5 -4.41 -5.88 -37.87
CA TYR A 5 -3.57 -5.19 -36.90
C TYR A 5 -2.69 -6.21 -36.16
N THR A 6 -1.43 -6.37 -36.56
CA THR A 6 -0.49 -7.28 -35.88
C THR A 6 0.02 -6.61 -34.61
N PHE A 7 -0.51 -7.01 -33.46
CA PHE A 7 -0.01 -6.61 -32.16
C PHE A 7 1.41 -7.20 -31.99
N LYS A 8 2.44 -6.35 -32.11
CA LYS A 8 3.83 -6.75 -31.86
C LYS A 8 3.95 -7.22 -30.41
N GLN A 9 4.15 -8.52 -30.21
CA GLN A 9 4.49 -9.07 -28.89
C GLN A 9 5.72 -8.30 -28.39
N ARG A 10 5.55 -7.58 -27.28
CA ARG A 10 6.66 -6.88 -26.62
C ARG A 10 7.72 -7.92 -26.29
N GLY A 11 8.87 -7.77 -26.94
CA GLY A 11 10.00 -8.67 -26.84
C GLY A 11 10.30 -9.02 -25.39
N GLN A 12 10.50 -10.32 -25.19
CA GLN A 12 11.30 -10.95 -24.14
C GLN A 12 11.60 -10.06 -22.93
N LYS A 13 10.93 -10.34 -21.82
CA LYS A 13 11.37 -9.90 -20.48
C LYS A 13 12.88 -10.11 -20.40
N LEU A 14 13.64 -9.01 -20.33
CA LEU A 14 15.03 -9.03 -19.91
C LEU A 14 15.06 -9.64 -18.50
N VAL A 15 15.27 -10.95 -18.43
CA VAL A 15 15.51 -11.67 -17.18
C VAL A 15 16.88 -11.20 -16.70
N HIS A 16 16.88 -10.10 -15.95
CA HIS A 16 18.11 -9.65 -15.31
C HIS A 16 18.49 -10.64 -14.22
N LYS A 17 19.46 -11.48 -14.61
CA LYS A 17 20.50 -12.14 -13.83
C LYS A 17 20.66 -11.56 -12.42
N ASN A 18 20.70 -12.46 -11.43
CA ASN A 18 21.08 -12.24 -10.04
C ASN A 18 20.06 -11.45 -9.21
N HIS A 19 18.86 -12.02 -9.05
CA HIS A 19 17.91 -11.58 -8.05
C HIS A 19 18.45 -11.90 -6.65
N ASN A 20 19.29 -11.03 -6.10
CA ASN A 20 19.74 -11.17 -4.72
C ASN A 20 18.50 -11.14 -3.81
N PRO A 21 18.18 -12.22 -3.08
CA PRO A 21 16.96 -12.31 -2.28
C PRO A 21 16.90 -11.24 -1.19
N ARG A 22 18.07 -10.78 -0.69
CA ARG A 22 18.16 -9.69 0.29
C ARG A 22 17.71 -8.35 -0.28
N LYS A 23 18.05 -8.07 -1.55
CA LYS A 23 17.60 -6.84 -2.23
C LYS A 23 16.08 -6.85 -2.45
N LYS A 24 15.50 -8.02 -2.77
CA LYS A 24 14.05 -8.21 -2.87
C LYS A 24 13.36 -7.92 -1.56
N ALA A 25 13.80 -8.58 -0.49
CA ALA A 25 13.18 -8.46 0.83
C ALA A 25 13.22 -7.03 1.34
N LYS A 26 14.31 -6.29 1.08
CA LYS A 26 14.40 -4.86 1.38
C LYS A 26 13.39 -4.05 0.58
N ALA A 27 13.32 -4.24 -0.73
CA ALA A 27 12.39 -3.52 -1.60
C ALA A 27 10.91 -3.78 -1.22
N ASP A 28 10.57 -5.04 -0.91
CA ASP A 28 9.22 -5.42 -0.46
C ASP A 28 8.88 -4.78 0.89
N ARG A 29 9.81 -4.76 1.84
CA ARG A 29 9.65 -4.07 3.12
C ARG A 29 9.40 -2.57 2.94
N GLU A 30 10.20 -1.90 2.12
CA GLU A 30 10.03 -0.47 1.83
C GLU A 30 8.71 -0.19 1.13
N ARG A 31 8.33 -1.04 0.17
CA ARG A 31 7.03 -0.94 -0.52
C ARG A 31 5.87 -1.06 0.46
N PHE A 32 5.95 -2.00 1.40
CA PHE A 32 4.94 -2.15 2.46
C PHE A 32 4.87 -0.91 3.36
N GLN A 33 6.03 -0.39 3.80
CA GLN A 33 6.09 0.83 4.62
C GLN A 33 5.45 2.03 3.93
N ARG A 34 5.82 2.29 2.66
CA ARG A 34 5.23 3.37 1.85
C ARG A 34 3.72 3.16 1.64
N GLY A 35 3.29 1.92 1.38
CA GLY A 35 1.88 1.59 1.22
C GLY A 35 1.06 1.89 2.48
N ARG A 36 1.58 1.50 3.65
CA ARG A 36 0.96 1.80 4.94
C ARG A 36 0.87 3.31 5.20
N GLU A 37 1.96 4.04 4.98
CA GLU A 37 1.97 5.51 5.16
C GLU A 37 0.99 6.20 4.23
N ALA A 38 0.89 5.75 2.98
CA ALA A 38 -0.07 6.28 2.01
C ALA A 38 -1.53 6.02 2.44
N ILE A 39 -1.82 4.87 3.05
CA ILE A 39 -3.15 4.59 3.60
C ILE A 39 -3.46 5.56 4.73
N PHE A 40 -2.56 5.72 5.71
CA PHE A 40 -2.77 6.62 6.84
C PHE A 40 -2.95 8.08 6.41
N ALA A 41 -2.13 8.54 5.46
CA ALA A 41 -2.26 9.89 4.91
C ALA A 41 -3.62 10.11 4.20
N LYS A 42 -4.09 9.13 3.42
CA LYS A 42 -5.40 9.20 2.78
C LYS A 42 -6.54 9.19 3.79
N THR A 43 -6.46 8.36 4.83
CA THR A 43 -7.48 8.33 5.88
C THR A 43 -7.55 9.66 6.62
N GLN A 44 -6.41 10.27 6.93
CA GLN A 44 -6.37 11.62 7.52
C GLN A 44 -7.02 12.67 6.61
N ALA A 45 -6.75 12.63 5.30
CA ALA A 45 -7.36 13.56 4.35
C ALA A 45 -8.89 13.39 4.28
N ILE A 46 -9.39 12.14 4.30
CA ILE A 46 -10.83 11.87 4.34
C ILE A 46 -11.44 12.40 5.65
N TYR A 47 -10.78 12.18 6.78
CA TYR A 47 -11.23 12.70 8.07
C TYR A 47 -11.36 14.23 8.04
N GLN A 48 -10.33 14.92 7.52
CA GLN A 48 -10.35 16.39 7.37
C GLN A 48 -11.49 16.87 6.47
N ASP A 49 -11.69 16.26 5.31
CA ASP A 49 -12.79 16.60 4.40
C ASP A 49 -14.18 16.39 5.04
N THR A 50 -14.34 15.32 5.82
CA THR A 50 -15.59 15.11 6.56
C THR A 50 -15.80 16.14 7.68
N HIS A 51 -14.73 16.50 8.39
CA HIS A 51 -14.78 17.49 9.45
C HIS A 51 -15.12 18.89 8.88
N ASP A 52 -14.47 19.28 7.78
CA ASP A 52 -14.67 20.58 7.12
C ASP A 52 -16.06 20.71 6.49
N SER A 53 -16.66 19.60 6.05
CA SER A 53 -18.06 19.57 5.58
C SER A 53 -19.10 19.57 6.71
N GLY A 54 -18.66 19.73 7.98
CA GLY A 54 -19.53 19.79 9.16
C GLY A 54 -20.09 18.43 9.59
N ARG A 55 -19.51 17.33 9.10
CA ARG A 55 -19.91 15.96 9.47
C ARG A 55 -18.94 15.43 10.50
N ASP A 56 -19.44 15.14 11.69
CA ASP A 56 -18.62 14.51 12.73
C ASP A 56 -18.48 13.01 12.43
N ARG A 57 -17.35 12.64 11.84
CA ARG A 57 -17.02 11.25 11.49
C ARG A 57 -15.64 10.91 12.01
N PHE A 58 -15.55 9.77 12.65
CA PHE A 58 -14.31 9.22 13.19
C PHE A 58 -13.83 8.06 12.32
N MET A 59 -12.50 8.00 12.09
CA MET A 59 -11.89 6.98 11.26
C MET A 59 -10.81 6.24 12.04
N SER A 60 -10.88 4.91 11.98
CA SER A 60 -9.87 4.01 12.52
C SER A 60 -9.45 3.02 11.44
N VAL A 61 -8.14 2.83 11.29
CA VAL A 61 -7.55 1.88 10.35
C VAL A 61 -6.59 0.96 11.10
N VAL A 62 -6.78 -0.33 10.90
CA VAL A 62 -5.89 -1.38 11.44
C VAL A 62 -5.30 -2.17 10.28
N ILE A 63 -3.97 -2.22 10.22
CA ILE A 63 -3.24 -3.02 9.23
C ILE A 63 -2.50 -4.13 9.97
N LEU A 64 -2.85 -5.37 9.62
CA LEU A 64 -2.19 -6.57 10.12
C LEU A 64 -1.09 -7.01 9.14
N ASP A 65 0.16 -6.96 9.60
CA ASP A 65 1.31 -7.51 8.90
C ASP A 65 1.45 -9.01 9.27
N LYS A 66 0.88 -9.88 8.42
CA LYS A 66 1.00 -11.33 8.56
C LYS A 66 2.33 -11.79 7.97
N LYS A 67 3.26 -12.16 8.85
CA LYS A 67 4.52 -12.80 8.47
C LYS A 67 4.49 -14.26 8.87
N THR A 68 4.97 -15.12 7.96
CA THR A 68 4.89 -16.59 8.12
C THR A 68 5.61 -17.11 9.37
N ASN A 69 6.68 -16.45 9.81
CA ASN A 69 7.57 -16.91 10.89
C ASN A 69 7.84 -15.86 11.98
N SER A 70 7.05 -14.79 12.08
CA SER A 70 7.25 -13.78 13.12
C SER A 70 5.93 -13.37 13.76
N PRO A 71 5.94 -12.90 15.03
CA PRO A 71 4.74 -12.41 15.68
C PRO A 71 4.03 -11.37 14.81
N GLU A 72 2.70 -11.49 14.78
CA GLU A 72 1.83 -10.57 14.06
C GLU A 72 2.06 -9.14 14.54
N LYS A 73 2.22 -8.21 13.58
CA LYS A 73 2.39 -6.80 13.90
C LYS A 73 1.19 -6.02 13.43
N TYR A 74 0.57 -5.31 14.36
CA TYR A 74 -0.54 -4.40 14.09
C TYR A 74 -0.01 -2.98 13.93
N PHE A 75 -0.57 -2.27 12.95
CA PHE A 75 -0.41 -0.83 12.79
C PHE A 75 -1.77 -0.19 12.87
N VAL A 76 -1.93 0.75 13.79
CA VAL A 76 -3.20 1.42 14.04
C VAL A 76 -3.05 2.91 13.72
N TYR A 77 -4.03 3.45 13.05
CA TYR A 77 -4.26 4.88 12.89
C TYR A 77 -5.66 5.18 13.41
N ASN A 78 -5.76 6.14 14.32
CA ASN A 78 -7.03 6.67 14.81
C ASN A 78 -7.04 8.18 14.55
N SER A 79 -8.10 8.69 13.93
CA SER A 79 -8.24 10.12 13.62
C SER A 79 -8.62 10.95 14.84
N HIS A 80 -9.08 10.30 15.91
CA HIS A 80 -9.45 10.92 17.17
C HIS A 80 -8.61 10.35 18.31
N SER A 81 -8.47 11.14 19.37
CA SER A 81 -7.86 10.64 20.60
C SER A 81 -8.70 9.49 21.15
N THR A 82 -8.10 8.33 21.27
CA THR A 82 -8.61 7.24 22.11
C THR A 82 -8.00 7.39 23.51
N ASN A 83 -8.23 8.53 24.16
CA ASN A 83 -8.09 8.58 25.61
C ASN A 83 -9.31 7.83 26.16
N ILE A 84 -9.08 6.57 26.54
CA ILE A 84 -9.95 5.80 27.44
C ILE A 84 -9.44 6.06 28.85
#